data_AF-A0A425WD72-F1
#
_entry.id   AF-A0A425WD72-F1
#
_cell.length_a   1.000
_cell.length_b   1.000
_cell.length_c   1.000
_cell.angle_alpha   90.00
_cell.angle_beta   90.00
_cell.angle_gamma   90.00
#
_symmetry.space_group_name_H-M   'P 1'
#
loop_
_entity.id
_entity.type
_entity.pdbx_description
1 polymer ?
#
loop_
_entity_poly.entity_id
_entity_poly.type
_entity_poly.pdbx_seq_one_letter_code
_entity_poly.pdbx_strand_id
1 'polypeptide(L)'
;MSEGLQRFKDAQKDDFETALSEIKAGKKRSHWMWYIFPQIHGLGMTGISRFYSIQSIKEAVDFMKDPVLGERLIEISSALLDLETDDPYEVFGSPDYLKLLSCMTLFEKAAPDEEVFARVIDKFYGGRRDQKTLEILKNEAPAEIADRKIYNTDIGPVCMSKTEHEAYEEEKALHGGGRRSF
;
A
#
# COMPACT_ATOMS: atom_id res chain seq x y z
N MET A 1 -4.03 1.24 -19.61
CA MET A 1 -4.06 2.41 -18.71
C MET A 1 -5.21 2.19 -17.76
N SER A 2 -4.97 2.05 -16.45
CA SER A 2 -6.06 1.91 -15.49
C SER A 2 -6.76 3.26 -15.37
N GLU A 3 -8.02 3.33 -15.82
CA GLU A 3 -8.84 4.56 -15.77
C GLU A 3 -8.89 5.19 -14.37
N GLY A 4 -8.70 4.38 -13.31
CA GLY A 4 -8.57 4.87 -11.94
C GLY A 4 -7.43 5.87 -11.75
N LEU A 5 -6.20 5.58 -12.19
CA LEU A 5 -5.03 6.39 -11.82
C LEU A 5 -5.01 7.78 -12.47
N GLN A 6 -5.78 8.00 -13.54
CA GLN A 6 -5.84 9.28 -14.24
C GLN A 6 -6.26 10.42 -13.31
N ARG A 7 -7.13 10.16 -12.33
CA ARG A 7 -7.56 11.16 -11.33
C ARG A 7 -6.38 11.79 -10.58
N PHE A 8 -5.35 11.01 -10.27
CA PHE A 8 -4.15 11.50 -9.59
C PHE A 8 -3.29 12.33 -10.53
N LYS A 9 -3.07 11.85 -11.76
CA LYS A 9 -2.24 12.56 -12.75
C LYS A 9 -2.83 13.92 -13.10
N ASP A 10 -4.14 13.98 -13.29
CA ASP A 10 -4.84 15.23 -13.58
C ASP A 10 -4.69 16.23 -12.44
N ALA A 11 -4.86 15.79 -11.20
CA ALA A 11 -4.71 16.65 -10.02
C ALA A 11 -3.26 17.11 -9.80
N GLN A 12 -2.29 16.22 -9.99
CA GLN A 12 -0.87 16.53 -9.79
C GLN A 12 -0.27 17.39 -10.92
N LYS A 13 -0.94 17.49 -12.08
CA LYS A 13 -0.41 18.21 -13.24
C LYS A 13 -0.01 19.64 -12.91
N ASP A 14 -0.86 20.35 -12.18
CA ASP A 14 -0.68 21.77 -11.88
C ASP A 14 -0.11 21.99 -10.45
N ASP A 15 -0.23 20.98 -9.58
CA ASP A 15 0.10 21.13 -8.16
C ASP A 15 1.41 20.48 -7.72
N PHE A 16 1.98 19.54 -8.48
CA PHE A 16 3.15 18.78 -8.02
C PHE A 16 4.36 19.69 -7.74
N GLU A 17 4.68 20.60 -8.65
CA GLU A 17 5.80 21.54 -8.47
C GLU A 17 5.62 22.44 -7.25
N THR A 18 4.39 22.86 -6.99
CA THR A 18 4.03 23.65 -5.80
C THR A 18 4.22 22.81 -4.54
N ALA A 19 3.70 21.58 -4.52
CA ALA A 19 3.84 20.66 -3.39
C ALA A 19 5.32 20.37 -3.09
N LEU A 20 6.12 20.07 -4.12
CA LEU A 20 7.54 19.80 -3.99
C LEU A 20 8.32 21.01 -3.46
N SER A 21 8.02 22.21 -3.96
CA SER A 21 8.62 23.46 -3.47
C SER A 21 8.28 23.72 -2.01
N GLU A 22 7.02 23.53 -1.61
CA GLU A 22 6.57 23.67 -0.22
C GLU A 22 7.25 22.65 0.72
N ILE A 23 7.38 21.40 0.28
CA ILE A 23 8.10 20.37 1.04
C ILE A 23 9.58 20.71 1.16
N LYS A 24 10.26 21.13 0.09
CA LYS A 24 11.66 21.56 0.14
C LYS A 24 11.86 22.79 1.05
N ALA A 25 10.85 23.64 1.18
CA ALA A 25 10.84 24.76 2.11
C ALA A 25 10.47 24.36 3.56
N GLY A 26 10.26 23.07 3.84
CA GLY A 26 9.98 22.51 5.16
C GLY A 26 8.57 22.77 5.68
N LYS A 27 7.65 23.28 4.84
CA LYS A 27 6.29 23.60 5.30
C LYS A 27 5.27 23.57 4.18
N LYS A 28 4.31 22.64 4.31
CA LYS A 28 3.10 22.59 3.50
C LYS A 28 2.22 23.83 3.74
N ARG A 29 1.69 24.39 2.65
CA ARG A 29 0.85 25.61 2.65
C ARG A 29 -0.41 25.46 1.81
N SER A 30 -0.40 24.60 0.80
CA SER A 30 -1.50 24.47 -0.16
C SER A 30 -2.30 23.15 -0.02
N HIS A 31 -3.36 23.00 -0.81
CA HIS A 31 -4.38 21.96 -0.65
C HIS A 31 -4.17 20.73 -1.55
N TRP A 32 -3.02 20.07 -1.44
CA TRP A 32 -2.65 18.96 -2.34
C TRP A 32 -2.50 17.59 -1.67
N MET A 33 -2.72 17.49 -0.35
CA MET A 33 -2.36 16.31 0.45
C MET A 33 -2.96 15.00 -0.09
N TRP A 34 -4.22 15.02 -0.54
CA TRP A 34 -4.97 13.80 -0.86
C TRP A 34 -4.47 13.06 -2.09
N TYR A 35 -3.88 13.76 -3.06
CA TYR A 35 -3.44 13.18 -4.34
C TYR A 35 -1.93 13.19 -4.53
N ILE A 36 -1.18 13.91 -3.69
CA ILE A 36 0.28 13.81 -3.61
C ILE A 36 0.71 12.72 -2.64
N PHE A 37 0.08 12.65 -1.45
CA PHE A 37 0.28 11.58 -0.48
C PHE A 37 -1.04 10.83 -0.24
N PRO A 38 -1.50 10.03 -1.22
CA PRO A 38 -2.78 9.35 -1.11
C PRO A 38 -2.73 8.24 -0.06
N GLN A 39 -3.87 8.01 0.58
CA GLN A 39 -4.06 7.00 1.62
C GLN A 39 -5.11 5.97 1.17
N ILE A 40 -5.11 4.80 1.80
CA ILE A 40 -6.06 3.74 1.48
C ILE A 40 -7.50 4.16 1.84
N HIS A 41 -8.46 3.63 1.09
CA HIS A 41 -9.88 3.87 1.32
C HIS A 41 -10.28 3.44 2.75
N GLY A 42 -11.32 4.08 3.31
CA GLY A 42 -11.78 3.81 4.67
C GLY A 42 -11.15 4.68 5.77
N LEU A 43 -10.06 5.40 5.49
CA LEU A 43 -9.46 6.36 6.44
C LEU A 43 -10.08 7.76 6.37
N GLY A 44 -10.42 8.19 5.15
CA GLY A 44 -10.92 9.54 4.86
C GLY A 44 -12.43 9.70 5.02
N MET A 45 -12.86 10.75 5.74
CA MET A 45 -14.29 11.03 5.94
C MET A 45 -14.87 12.04 4.94
N THR A 46 -14.05 12.88 4.32
CA THR A 46 -14.51 13.93 3.38
C THR A 46 -14.69 13.38 1.96
N GLY A 47 -15.54 14.03 1.16
CA GLY A 47 -15.77 13.65 -0.24
C GLY A 47 -14.47 13.63 -1.05
N ILE A 48 -13.62 14.66 -0.91
CA ILE A 48 -12.32 14.73 -1.60
C ILE A 48 -11.35 13.64 -1.14
N SER A 49 -11.34 13.30 0.16
CA SER A 49 -10.48 12.24 0.66
C SER A 49 -10.93 10.85 0.21
N ARG A 50 -12.23 10.65 -0.04
CA ARG A 50 -12.74 9.40 -0.62
C ARG A 50 -12.39 9.31 -2.10
N PHE A 51 -12.58 10.41 -2.85
CA PHE A 51 -12.29 10.46 -4.27
C PHE A 51 -10.82 10.12 -4.60
N TYR A 52 -9.88 10.68 -3.84
CA TYR A 52 -8.45 10.41 -4.01
C TYR A 52 -7.91 9.28 -3.14
N SER A 53 -8.78 8.48 -2.51
CA SER A 53 -8.29 7.29 -1.78
C SER A 53 -7.83 6.20 -2.75
N ILE A 54 -6.80 5.46 -2.35
CA ILE A 54 -6.39 4.22 -3.01
C ILE A 54 -7.38 3.12 -2.62
N GLN A 55 -8.00 2.48 -3.60
CA GLN A 55 -9.09 1.52 -3.42
C GLN A 55 -8.59 0.13 -3.02
N SER A 56 -7.33 -0.20 -3.30
CA SER A 56 -6.74 -1.46 -2.88
C SER A 56 -5.21 -1.45 -2.89
N ILE A 57 -4.58 -2.43 -2.24
CA ILE A 57 -3.14 -2.69 -2.38
C ILE A 57 -2.73 -2.87 -3.84
N LYS A 58 -3.59 -3.47 -4.69
CA LYS A 58 -3.32 -3.62 -6.12
C LYS A 58 -3.25 -2.25 -6.81
N GLU A 59 -4.14 -1.32 -6.48
CA GLU A 59 -4.09 0.03 -7.03
C GLU A 59 -2.85 0.80 -6.52
N ALA A 60 -2.41 0.59 -5.27
CA ALA A 60 -1.15 1.15 -4.77
C ALA A 60 0.06 0.63 -5.56
N VAL A 61 0.09 -0.67 -5.87
CA VAL A 61 1.13 -1.27 -6.73
C VAL A 61 1.09 -0.69 -8.14
N ASP A 62 -0.11 -0.54 -8.71
CA ASP A 62 -0.28 0.07 -10.03
C ASP A 62 0.13 1.55 -10.03
N PHE A 63 -0.11 2.29 -8.93
CA PHE A 63 0.33 3.68 -8.74
C PHE A 63 1.86 3.79 -8.79
N MET A 64 2.57 2.89 -8.10
CA MET A 64 4.04 2.87 -8.12
C MET A 64 4.64 2.45 -9.47
N LYS A 65 3.92 1.62 -10.23
CA LYS A 65 4.34 1.21 -11.58
C LYS A 65 4.07 2.27 -12.65
N ASP A 66 3.21 3.26 -12.39
CA ASP A 66 3.00 4.37 -13.31
C ASP A 66 4.25 5.28 -13.26
N PRO A 67 4.91 5.53 -14.40
CA PRO A 67 6.20 6.20 -14.44
C PRO A 67 6.13 7.65 -13.97
N VAL A 68 4.96 8.30 -13.99
CA VAL A 68 4.83 9.67 -13.49
C VAL A 68 4.51 9.66 -11.99
N LEU A 69 3.53 8.85 -11.57
CA LEU A 69 3.06 8.86 -10.19
C LEU A 69 4.08 8.27 -9.22
N GLY A 70 4.71 7.15 -9.58
CA GLY A 70 5.74 6.51 -8.76
C GLY A 70 6.96 7.40 -8.57
N GLU A 71 7.52 7.93 -9.65
CA GLU A 71 8.68 8.84 -9.62
C GLU A 71 8.42 10.07 -8.75
N ARG A 72 7.24 10.70 -8.92
CA ARG A 72 6.84 11.88 -8.15
C ARG A 72 6.72 11.60 -6.65
N LEU A 73 6.12 10.45 -6.30
CA LEU A 73 5.97 10.09 -4.90
C LEU A 73 7.32 9.80 -4.24
N ILE A 74 8.25 9.14 -4.97
CA ILE A 74 9.63 8.92 -4.50
C ILE A 74 10.37 10.25 -4.36
N GLU A 75 10.26 11.15 -5.34
CA GLU A 75 10.94 12.45 -5.34
C GLU A 75 10.53 13.30 -4.14
N ILE A 76 9.21 13.48 -3.93
CA ILE A 76 8.74 14.31 -2.81
C ILE A 76 8.98 13.65 -1.45
N SER A 77 8.96 12.31 -1.37
CA SER A 77 9.33 11.58 -0.15
C SER A 77 10.83 11.70 0.16
N SER A 78 11.68 11.75 -0.87
CA SER A 78 13.11 12.01 -0.72
C SER A 78 13.36 13.44 -0.21
N ALA A 79 12.63 14.43 -0.73
CA ALA A 79 12.72 15.81 -0.25
C ALA A 79 12.35 15.95 1.24
N LEU A 80 11.43 15.12 1.77
CA LEU A 80 11.15 15.08 3.20
C LEU A 80 12.35 14.58 4.03
N LEU A 81 13.13 13.64 3.49
CA LEU A 81 14.32 13.10 4.17
C LEU A 81 15.43 14.16 4.27
N ASP A 82 15.49 15.11 3.34
CA ASP A 82 16.49 16.19 3.33
C ASP A 82 16.19 17.33 4.31
N LEU A 83 14.99 17.36 4.91
CA LEU A 83 14.65 18.37 5.92
C LEU A 83 15.47 18.22 7.20
N GLU A 84 15.77 19.32 7.88
CA GLU A 84 16.48 19.26 9.18
C GLU A 84 15.58 18.78 10.32
N THR A 85 14.27 19.06 10.24
CA THR A 85 13.29 18.64 11.25
C THR A 85 12.90 17.17 11.09
N ASP A 86 12.62 16.53 12.21
CA ASP A 86 12.00 15.20 12.33
C ASP A 86 10.55 15.29 12.85
N ASP A 87 10.00 16.48 13.06
CA ASP A 87 8.61 16.67 13.47
C ASP A 87 7.68 16.82 12.25
N PRO A 88 6.85 15.81 11.93
CA PRO A 88 5.93 15.90 10.79
C PRO A 88 4.82 16.93 11.02
N TYR A 89 4.54 17.29 12.28
CA TYR A 89 3.56 18.31 12.60
C TYR A 89 4.04 19.70 12.18
N GLU A 90 5.34 19.99 12.28
CA GLU A 90 5.90 21.26 11.80
C GLU A 90 5.75 21.42 10.27
N VAL A 91 5.93 20.32 9.55
CA VAL A 91 5.89 20.29 8.08
C VAL A 91 4.44 20.31 7.56
N PHE A 92 3.57 19.46 8.12
CA PHE A 92 2.22 19.22 7.58
C PHE A 92 1.08 19.80 8.41
N GLY A 93 1.28 19.99 9.72
CA GLY A 93 0.23 20.33 10.66
C GLY A 93 -0.86 19.27 10.78
N SER A 94 -1.92 19.60 11.53
CA SER A 94 -3.11 18.75 11.66
C SER A 94 -4.14 19.05 10.57
N PRO A 95 -4.81 18.04 9.99
CA PRO A 95 -4.68 16.61 10.25
C PRO A 95 -3.68 15.91 9.31
N ASP A 96 -2.92 16.66 8.51
CA ASP A 96 -2.16 16.10 7.39
C ASP A 96 -0.94 15.29 7.83
N TYR A 97 -0.35 15.53 9.00
CA TYR A 97 0.72 14.68 9.53
C TYR A 97 0.28 13.20 9.61
N LEU A 98 -0.96 12.92 10.05
CA LEU A 98 -1.45 11.53 10.09
C LEU A 98 -1.57 10.92 8.68
N LYS A 99 -1.99 11.72 7.69
CA LYS A 99 -2.14 11.23 6.31
C LYS A 99 -0.80 10.88 5.69
N LEU A 100 0.28 11.60 6.04
CA LEU A 100 1.62 11.22 5.62
C LEU A 100 1.96 9.83 6.14
N LEU A 101 1.73 9.58 7.43
CA LEU A 101 2.00 8.27 8.02
C LEU A 101 1.17 7.16 7.34
N SER A 102 -0.11 7.41 7.09
CA SER A 102 -1.00 6.48 6.38
C SER A 102 -0.48 6.17 4.97
N CYS A 103 -0.04 7.19 4.24
CA CYS A 103 0.51 7.10 2.90
C CYS A 103 1.83 6.29 2.89
N MET A 104 2.81 6.67 3.70
CA MET A 104 4.10 5.98 3.74
C MET A 104 3.93 4.50 4.14
N THR A 105 3.03 4.22 5.09
CA THR A 105 2.72 2.84 5.51
C THR A 105 2.11 2.02 4.36
N LEU A 106 1.23 2.62 3.56
CA LEU A 106 0.63 1.97 2.40
C LEU A 106 1.69 1.64 1.34
N PHE A 107 2.51 2.63 0.99
CA PHE A 107 3.47 2.48 -0.10
C PHE A 107 4.71 1.66 0.28
N GLU A 108 5.10 1.61 1.55
CA GLU A 108 6.05 0.60 2.06
C GLU A 108 5.56 -0.83 1.74
N LYS A 109 4.25 -1.10 1.84
CA LYS A 109 3.69 -2.42 1.50
C LYS A 109 3.52 -2.64 0.00
N ALA A 110 3.23 -1.58 -0.75
CA ALA A 110 3.01 -1.67 -2.18
C ALA A 110 4.31 -1.79 -2.99
N ALA A 111 5.41 -1.21 -2.49
CA ALA A 111 6.72 -1.21 -3.13
C ALA A 111 7.81 -1.49 -2.09
N PRO A 112 7.97 -2.76 -1.64
CA PRO A 112 8.90 -3.12 -0.58
C PRO A 112 10.37 -2.89 -0.93
N ASP A 113 10.70 -2.79 -2.22
CA ASP A 113 12.05 -2.49 -2.70
C ASP A 113 12.38 -0.98 -2.63
N GLU A 114 11.37 -0.12 -2.42
CA GLU A 114 11.53 1.33 -2.32
C GLU A 114 11.68 1.76 -0.85
N GLU A 115 12.92 1.74 -0.35
CA GLU A 115 13.23 2.02 1.06
C GLU A 115 12.87 3.44 1.52
N VAL A 116 12.63 4.37 0.60
CA VAL A 116 12.31 5.78 0.91
C VAL A 116 11.13 5.90 1.86
N PHE A 117 10.10 5.05 1.70
CA PHE A 117 8.90 5.11 2.54
C PHE A 117 9.18 4.69 3.98
N ALA A 118 9.92 3.59 4.17
CA ALA A 118 10.34 3.13 5.49
C ALA A 118 11.22 4.19 6.18
N ARG A 119 12.14 4.82 5.44
CA ARG A 119 13.02 5.88 5.96
C ARG A 119 12.23 7.12 6.41
N VAL A 120 11.18 7.52 5.68
CA VAL A 120 10.31 8.63 6.10
C VAL A 120 9.56 8.27 7.39
N ILE A 121 9.08 7.03 7.50
CA ILE A 121 8.43 6.54 8.73
C ILE A 121 9.42 6.55 9.91
N ASP A 122 10.63 6.08 9.70
CA ASP A 122 11.67 6.03 10.72
C ASP A 122 12.03 7.43 11.21
N LYS A 123 12.25 8.38 10.28
CA LYS A 123 12.57 9.77 10.59
C LYS A 123 11.45 10.48 11.36
N PHE A 124 10.24 10.50 10.81
CA PHE A 124 9.17 11.36 11.33
C PHE A 124 8.28 10.69 12.38
N TYR A 125 8.30 9.37 12.50
CA TYR A 125 7.39 8.61 13.36
C TYR A 125 8.09 7.57 14.23
N GLY A 126 9.43 7.54 14.23
CA GLY A 126 10.22 6.60 15.02
C GLY A 126 9.91 5.15 14.66
N GLY A 127 9.64 4.86 13.39
CA GLY A 127 9.34 3.52 12.88
C GLY A 127 7.92 3.04 13.16
N ARG A 128 7.06 3.83 13.82
CA ARG A 128 5.64 3.47 13.97
C ARG A 128 4.91 3.64 12.66
N ARG A 129 4.27 2.56 12.22
CA ARG A 129 3.38 2.52 11.05
C ARG A 129 1.93 2.87 11.42
N ASP A 130 1.14 3.31 10.45
CA ASP A 130 -0.30 3.51 10.63
C ASP A 130 -1.00 2.18 10.80
N GLN A 131 -1.50 1.93 12.02
CA GLN A 131 -2.14 0.67 12.34
C GLN A 131 -3.46 0.44 11.60
N LYS A 132 -4.23 1.50 11.32
CA LYS A 132 -5.48 1.37 10.56
C LYS A 132 -5.20 1.04 9.11
N THR A 133 -4.17 1.64 8.51
CA THR A 133 -3.73 1.25 7.16
C THR A 133 -3.37 -0.23 7.12
N LEU A 134 -2.60 -0.73 8.11
CA LEU A 134 -2.23 -2.14 8.18
C LEU A 134 -3.44 -3.07 8.37
N GLU A 135 -4.43 -2.67 9.17
CA GLU A 135 -5.66 -3.43 9.37
C GLU A 135 -6.49 -3.53 8.08
N ILE A 136 -6.64 -2.41 7.36
CA ILE A 136 -7.35 -2.40 6.06
C ILE A 136 -6.64 -3.32 5.06
N LEU A 137 -5.32 -3.22 4.95
CA LEU A 137 -4.53 -4.07 4.05
C LEU A 137 -4.63 -5.56 4.39
N LYS A 138 -4.67 -5.92 5.67
CA LYS A 138 -4.88 -7.31 6.10
C LYS A 138 -6.26 -7.83 5.69
N ASN A 139 -7.27 -6.97 5.69
CA ASN A 139 -8.64 -7.32 5.30
C ASN A 139 -8.85 -7.31 3.77
N GLU A 140 -7.96 -6.65 3.01
CA GLU A 140 -7.93 -6.69 1.54
C GLU A 140 -7.13 -7.85 0.97
N ALA A 141 -6.23 -8.46 1.76
CA ALA A 141 -5.58 -9.68 1.35
C ALA A 141 -6.67 -10.69 0.99
N PRO A 142 -6.64 -11.31 -0.21
CA PRO A 142 -7.65 -12.29 -0.56
C PRO A 142 -7.71 -13.30 0.59
N ALA A 143 -8.93 -13.59 1.04
CA ALA A 143 -9.22 -14.54 2.12
C ALA A 143 -8.51 -15.91 1.92
N GLU A 144 -8.00 -16.17 0.72
CA GLU A 144 -7.15 -17.30 0.35
C GLU A 144 -5.82 -17.42 1.12
N ILE A 145 -5.21 -16.33 1.64
CA ILE A 145 -3.95 -16.46 2.40
C ILE A 145 -4.19 -16.60 3.91
N ALA A 146 -5.24 -16.00 4.45
CA ALA A 146 -5.54 -16.06 5.88
C ALA A 146 -6.01 -17.45 6.36
N ASP A 147 -6.58 -18.27 5.46
CA ASP A 147 -7.05 -19.63 5.73
C ASP A 147 -6.10 -20.74 5.24
N ARG A 148 -4.94 -20.38 4.68
CA ARG A 148 -3.93 -21.35 4.23
C ARG A 148 -3.25 -22.00 5.42
N LYS A 149 -3.41 -23.32 5.54
CA LYS A 149 -2.79 -24.16 6.57
C LYS A 149 -1.80 -25.11 5.91
N ILE A 150 -0.84 -25.59 6.71
CA ILE A 150 0.02 -26.69 6.28
C ILE A 150 -0.77 -27.99 6.44
N TYR A 151 -1.01 -28.69 5.34
CA TYR A 151 -1.61 -30.01 5.29
C TYR A 151 -0.53 -31.06 5.01
N ASN A 152 -0.54 -32.15 5.76
CA ASN A 152 0.33 -33.30 5.47
C ASN A 152 -0.30 -34.10 4.33
N THR A 153 0.42 -34.21 3.22
CA THR A 153 0.01 -34.97 2.02
C THR A 153 1.01 -36.09 1.74
N ASP A 154 0.72 -36.94 0.76
CA ASP A 154 1.61 -38.04 0.36
C ASP A 154 2.92 -37.56 -0.28
N ILE A 155 2.98 -36.28 -0.69
CA ILE A 155 4.18 -35.61 -1.21
C ILE A 155 4.87 -34.73 -0.15
N GLY A 156 4.44 -34.82 1.11
CA GLY A 156 4.96 -34.03 2.23
C GLY A 156 4.03 -32.90 2.69
N PRO A 157 4.48 -32.05 3.62
CA PRO A 157 3.70 -30.91 4.10
C PRO A 157 3.60 -29.83 3.01
N VAL A 158 2.36 -29.45 2.64
CA VAL A 158 2.08 -28.42 1.63
C VAL A 158 1.18 -27.35 2.24
N CYS A 159 1.47 -26.08 1.98
CA CYS A 159 0.61 -24.96 2.36
C CYS A 159 -0.51 -24.80 1.33
N MET A 160 -1.75 -25.07 1.72
CA MET A 160 -2.92 -25.05 0.83
C MET A 160 -4.11 -24.44 1.59
N SER A 161 -5.05 -23.83 0.86
CA SER A 161 -6.35 -23.48 1.39
C SER A 161 -7.19 -24.75 1.61
N LYS A 162 -8.25 -24.64 2.42
CA LYS A 162 -9.16 -25.77 2.65
C LYS A 162 -9.74 -26.33 1.34
N THR A 163 -10.12 -25.46 0.41
CA THR A 163 -10.68 -25.83 -0.90
C THR A 163 -9.64 -26.52 -1.80
N GLU A 164 -8.38 -26.04 -1.80
CA GLU A 164 -7.28 -26.68 -2.54
C GLU A 164 -6.96 -28.08 -1.96
N HIS A 165 -7.04 -28.25 -0.63
CA HIS A 165 -6.86 -29.55 0.00
C HIS A 165 -8.02 -30.52 -0.30
N GLU A 166 -9.27 -30.05 -0.26
CA GLU A 166 -10.45 -30.86 -0.64
C GLU A 166 -10.35 -31.35 -2.10
N ALA A 167 -9.95 -30.47 -3.03
CA ALA A 167 -9.72 -30.83 -4.43
C ALA A 167 -8.59 -31.87 -4.59
N TYR A 168 -7.49 -31.73 -3.83
CA TYR A 168 -6.39 -32.70 -3.83
C TYR A 168 -6.83 -34.09 -3.36
N GLU A 169 -7.61 -34.16 -2.28
CA GLU A 169 -8.12 -35.44 -1.76
C GLU A 169 -9.16 -36.08 -2.70
N GLU A 170 -10.02 -35.29 -3.36
CA GLU A 170 -10.95 -35.78 -4.39
C GLU A 170 -10.20 -36.34 -5.61
N GLU A 171 -9.19 -35.63 -6.12
CA GLU A 171 -8.36 -36.08 -7.24
C GLU A 171 -7.59 -37.36 -6.88
N LYS A 172 -7.05 -37.42 -5.66
CA LYS A 172 -6.40 -38.63 -5.11
C LYS A 172 -7.38 -39.80 -4.98
N ALA A 173 -8.61 -39.57 -4.55
CA ALA A 173 -9.63 -40.62 -4.47
C ALA A 173 -10.02 -41.16 -5.86
N LEU A 174 -10.07 -40.29 -6.87
CA LEU A 174 -10.34 -40.66 -8.26
C LEU A 174 -9.19 -41.47 -8.89
N HIS A 175 -7.94 -41.11 -8.60
CA HIS A 175 -6.75 -41.75 -9.18
C HIS A 175 -6.14 -42.86 -8.29
N GLY A 176 -6.54 -42.95 -7.03
CA GLY A 176 -6.10 -43.96 -6.06
C GLY A 176 -6.80 -45.31 -6.19
N GLY A 177 -7.83 -45.42 -7.03
CA GLY A 177 -8.59 -46.66 -7.29
C GLY A 177 -7.95 -47.61 -8.31
N GLY A 178 -6.65 -47.48 -8.57
CA GLY A 178 -5.95 -48.17 -9.66
C GLY A 178 -4.84 -49.11 -9.22
N ARG A 179 -5.16 -50.18 -8.49
CA ARG A 179 -4.41 -51.46 -8.57
C ARG A 179 -5.25 -52.63 -8.03
N ARG A 180 -5.98 -53.30 -8.94
CA ARG A 180 -6.40 -54.70 -8.77
C ARG A 180 -5.30 -55.63 -9.31
N SER A 181 -4.82 -56.48 -8.40
CA SER A 181 -4.47 -57.91 -8.55
C SER A 181 -3.41 -58.34 -9.59
N PHE A 182 -2.28 -58.86 -9.11
CA PHE A 182 -1.96 -60.30 -9.07
C PHE A 182 -1.07 -60.61 -7.87
#